data_AF-A0A8J7QKZ1-F1
#
_entry.id   AF-A0A8J7QKZ1-F1
#
_cell.length_a   1.000
_cell.length_b   1.000
_cell.length_c   1.000
_cell.angle_alpha   90.00
_cell.angle_beta   90.00
_cell.angle_gamma   90.00
#
_symmetry.space_group_name_H-M   'P 1'
#
loop_
_entity.id
_entity.type
_entity.pdbx_description
1 polymer ?
#
loop_
_entity_poly.entity_id
_entity_poly.type
_entity_poly.pdbx_seq_one_letter_code
_entity_poly.pdbx_strand_id
1 'polypeptide(L)'
;MIQSQWGQGAPYNRATPTLNGEPTYPGCTTLALAQLLNYYRYRDHGVKEVVYAQDNDSLQPNQTEVDLTAVRFDWANMPNSLDGASNREKDTVATFLYWVGVALNVQFDLGDGSPASGKQLENAVRYAFGYNNISRRKMYVALRATGDGFKLYSDAEWYQMVIDELDQGRPVLHMARNQNGDGHAFLIDGYNAGGLVHVNWGWAGHANGYYDLFHLQPRGSESVWNEEAMIYIGLEPEAGFAAAMAPPVEPGDSTAITERGTVAAGEWLYYGPFTTAAGLEVTMAGDGDADLYVRRETRPTSEDFDCRPYEETSNEHCGMDAAGTYYIGVNGYETSSNFTLQIVIR
;
A
#
# COMPACT_ATOMS: atom_id res chain seq x y z
N MET A 1 -3.39 -11.52 1.34
CA MET A 1 -2.24 -10.63 1.63
C MET A 1 -2.67 -9.47 2.50
N ILE A 2 -3.69 -8.73 2.07
CA ILE A 2 -4.29 -7.63 2.83
C ILE A 2 -4.92 -8.18 4.10
N GLN A 3 -4.47 -7.70 5.25
CA GLN A 3 -5.04 -8.10 6.55
C GLN A 3 -6.16 -7.18 7.01
N SER A 4 -6.18 -5.92 6.54
CA SER A 4 -7.24 -4.98 6.89
C SER A 4 -8.58 -5.42 6.30
N GLN A 5 -9.62 -5.25 7.11
CA GLN A 5 -11.02 -5.50 6.79
C GLN A 5 -11.77 -4.21 7.07
N TRP A 6 -11.44 -3.15 6.33
CA TRP A 6 -12.03 -1.84 6.53
C TRP A 6 -13.33 -1.66 5.74
N GLY A 7 -14.16 -0.72 6.19
CA GLY A 7 -15.47 -0.43 5.61
C GLY A 7 -15.65 1.05 5.29
N GLN A 8 -16.76 1.39 4.63
CA GLN A 8 -17.09 2.79 4.33
C GLN A 8 -17.90 3.47 5.46
N GLY A 9 -18.76 2.74 6.16
CA GLY A 9 -19.63 3.30 7.20
C GLY A 9 -18.95 3.52 8.55
N ALA A 10 -19.73 3.84 9.58
CA ALA A 10 -19.20 4.06 10.92
C ALA A 10 -18.45 2.81 11.45
N PRO A 11 -17.33 2.97 12.17
CA PRO A 11 -16.67 4.23 12.53
C PRO A 11 -15.64 4.75 11.50
N TYR A 12 -15.51 4.12 10.32
CA TYR A 12 -14.50 4.44 9.31
C TYR A 12 -14.69 5.83 8.68
N ASN A 13 -15.93 6.32 8.61
CA ASN A 13 -16.24 7.63 8.05
C ASN A 13 -16.29 8.78 9.07
N ARG A 14 -15.96 8.57 10.34
CA ARG A 14 -16.24 9.60 11.37
C ARG A 14 -15.43 10.89 11.23
N ALA A 15 -14.40 10.90 10.39
CA ALA A 15 -13.58 12.07 10.08
C ALA A 15 -13.91 12.70 8.72
N THR A 16 -14.86 12.13 7.95
CA THR A 16 -15.29 12.72 6.69
C THR A 16 -16.17 13.96 6.95
N PRO A 17 -16.33 14.86 5.97
CA PRO A 17 -17.27 15.96 6.08
C PRO A 17 -18.69 15.47 6.37
N THR A 18 -19.45 16.27 7.11
CA THR A 18 -20.85 15.95 7.42
C THR A 18 -21.80 16.63 6.45
N LEU A 19 -22.71 15.88 5.82
CA LEU A 19 -23.81 16.40 5.02
C LEU A 19 -25.12 16.14 5.77
N ASN A 20 -25.92 17.18 5.99
CA ASN A 20 -27.19 17.09 6.73
C ASN A 20 -27.07 16.48 8.15
N GLY A 21 -25.93 16.68 8.81
CA GLY A 21 -25.66 16.17 10.16
C GLY A 21 -25.14 14.73 10.21
N GLU A 22 -25.02 14.05 9.06
CA GLU A 22 -24.50 12.70 8.94
C GLU A 22 -23.11 12.70 8.30
N PRO A 23 -22.13 11.91 8.79
CA PRO A 23 -20.86 11.74 8.12
C PRO A 23 -21.03 11.13 6.73
N THR A 24 -20.42 11.76 5.73
CA THR A 24 -20.37 11.26 4.34
C THR A 24 -19.54 9.97 4.23
N TYR A 25 -19.61 9.27 3.10
CA TYR A 25 -18.79 8.07 2.89
C TYR A 25 -17.42 8.41 2.27
N PRO A 26 -16.34 7.73 2.67
CA PRO A 26 -15.02 7.91 2.05
C PRO A 26 -14.95 7.44 0.59
N GLY A 27 -15.81 6.51 0.18
CA GLY A 27 -15.83 5.94 -1.17
C GLY A 27 -15.04 4.63 -1.30
N CYS A 28 -15.49 3.75 -2.21
CA CYS A 28 -14.86 2.45 -2.45
C CYS A 28 -13.42 2.57 -2.98
N THR A 29 -13.15 3.51 -3.89
CA THR A 29 -11.80 3.77 -4.41
C THR A 29 -10.85 4.20 -3.29
N THR A 30 -11.32 5.06 -2.38
CA THR A 30 -10.58 5.49 -1.19
C THR A 30 -10.26 4.31 -0.29
N LEU A 31 -11.23 3.43 -0.03
CA LEU A 31 -11.04 2.25 0.82
C LEU A 31 -10.06 1.24 0.20
N ALA A 32 -10.20 0.95 -1.10
CA ALA A 32 -9.30 0.05 -1.80
C ALA A 32 -7.87 0.58 -1.79
N LEU A 33 -7.67 1.87 -2.12
CA LEU A 33 -6.35 2.49 -2.06
C LEU A 33 -5.80 2.52 -0.63
N ALA A 34 -6.59 2.95 0.36
CA ALA A 34 -6.12 3.07 1.74
C ALA A 34 -5.68 1.72 2.33
N GLN A 35 -6.43 0.65 2.07
CA GLN A 35 -6.05 -0.70 2.51
C GLN A 35 -4.75 -1.16 1.82
N LEU A 36 -4.55 -0.82 0.54
CA LEU A 36 -3.31 -1.10 -0.19
C LEU A 36 -2.12 -0.29 0.36
N LEU A 37 -2.33 0.99 0.70
CA LEU A 37 -1.32 1.84 1.33
C LEU A 37 -0.95 1.33 2.74
N ASN A 38 -1.93 0.88 3.53
CA ASN A 38 -1.70 0.26 4.84
C ASN A 38 -1.05 -1.13 4.75
N TYR A 39 -1.21 -1.82 3.63
CA TYR A 39 -0.47 -3.05 3.35
C TYR A 39 1.01 -2.73 3.15
N TYR A 40 1.33 -1.85 2.21
CA TYR A 40 2.72 -1.51 1.90
C TYR A 40 3.44 -0.71 3.00
N ARG A 41 2.73 0.19 3.71
CA ARG A 41 3.26 1.11 4.73
C ARG A 41 4.53 1.86 4.31
N TYR A 42 4.67 2.10 3.01
CA TYR A 42 5.89 2.60 2.38
C TYR A 42 6.37 3.94 2.96
N ARG A 43 5.46 4.89 3.12
CA ARG A 43 5.75 6.22 3.68
C ARG A 43 4.77 6.50 4.79
N ASP A 44 5.20 7.19 5.83
CA ASP A 44 4.31 7.72 6.87
C ASP A 44 3.79 9.13 6.52
N HIS A 45 3.93 9.59 5.27
CA HIS A 45 3.45 10.89 4.79
C HIS A 45 3.26 10.86 3.27
N GLY A 46 2.53 11.82 2.71
CA GLY A 46 2.47 12.05 1.28
C GLY A 46 3.72 12.78 0.76
N VAL A 47 3.84 12.92 -0.56
CA VAL A 47 5.06 13.48 -1.18
C VAL A 47 4.87 14.86 -1.81
N LYS A 48 3.66 15.44 -1.70
CA LYS A 48 3.34 16.77 -2.22
C LYS A 48 2.15 17.42 -1.51
N GLU A 49 1.99 18.70 -1.76
CA GLU A 49 0.73 19.41 -1.56
C GLU A 49 -0.31 18.98 -2.62
N VAL A 50 -1.55 18.77 -2.19
CA VAL A 50 -2.68 18.46 -3.07
C VAL A 50 -3.72 19.57 -2.98
N VAL A 51 -4.38 19.85 -4.11
CA VAL A 51 -5.53 20.75 -4.16
C VAL A 51 -6.78 19.88 -4.12
N TYR A 52 -7.57 20.04 -3.08
CA TYR A 52 -8.88 19.42 -2.92
C TYR A 52 -9.97 20.39 -3.36
N ALA A 53 -10.96 19.89 -4.09
CA ALA A 53 -12.16 20.64 -4.43
C ALA A 53 -13.37 19.70 -4.50
N GLN A 54 -14.45 20.08 -3.82
CA GLN A 54 -15.75 19.43 -3.92
C GLN A 54 -16.77 20.39 -4.53
N ASP A 55 -17.62 19.87 -5.42
CA ASP A 55 -18.62 20.66 -6.13
C ASP A 55 -19.81 21.03 -5.23
N ASN A 56 -19.96 20.35 -4.09
CA ASN A 56 -21.02 20.61 -3.13
C ASN A 56 -20.63 21.67 -2.09
N ASP A 57 -21.08 22.91 -2.30
CA ASP A 57 -20.85 24.04 -1.39
C ASP A 57 -21.41 23.87 0.02
N SER A 58 -22.33 22.90 0.22
CA SER A 58 -22.89 22.58 1.55
C SER A 58 -21.91 21.79 2.42
N LEU A 59 -20.87 21.22 1.82
CA LEU A 59 -19.78 20.58 2.53
C LEU A 59 -18.63 21.58 2.65
N GLN A 60 -17.97 21.63 3.81
CA GLN A 60 -16.85 22.53 4.06
C GLN A 60 -15.68 21.77 4.69
N PRO A 61 -14.42 22.06 4.31
CA PRO A 61 -14.04 23.01 3.26
C PRO A 61 -14.35 22.47 1.86
N ASN A 62 -14.97 23.28 0.99
CA ASN A 62 -15.25 22.91 -0.40
C ASN A 62 -14.07 23.09 -1.35
N GLN A 63 -13.05 23.83 -0.94
CA GLN A 63 -11.77 23.87 -1.61
C GLN A 63 -10.65 24.09 -0.58
N THR A 64 -9.57 23.33 -0.66
CA THR A 64 -8.41 23.52 0.24
C THR A 64 -7.12 23.01 -0.40
N GLU A 65 -6.02 23.68 -0.09
CA GLU A 65 -4.67 23.17 -0.32
C GLU A 65 -4.22 22.41 0.92
N VAL A 66 -3.83 21.16 0.73
CA VAL A 66 -3.43 20.25 1.80
C VAL A 66 -2.00 19.83 1.58
N ASP A 67 -1.10 20.18 2.49
CA ASP A 67 0.26 19.68 2.51
C ASP A 67 0.31 18.25 3.08
N LEU A 68 0.21 17.25 2.21
CA LEU A 68 0.34 15.84 2.63
C LEU A 68 1.75 15.49 3.10
N THR A 69 2.77 16.33 2.84
CA THR A 69 4.13 16.10 3.37
C THR A 69 4.22 16.40 4.87
N ALA A 70 3.30 17.20 5.40
CA ALA A 70 3.16 17.50 6.82
C ALA A 70 2.22 16.50 7.55
N VAL A 71 1.33 15.82 6.83
CA VAL A 71 0.46 14.78 7.40
C VAL A 71 1.30 13.56 7.78
N ARG A 72 1.04 12.97 8.95
CA ARG A 72 1.69 11.72 9.39
C ARG A 72 0.68 10.57 9.50
N PHE A 73 0.95 9.47 8.82
CA PHE A 73 0.18 8.24 8.86
C PHE A 73 0.67 7.37 10.02
N ASP A 74 -0.11 7.29 11.09
CA ASP A 74 0.20 6.51 12.29
C ASP A 74 -0.15 5.02 12.08
N TRP A 75 0.68 4.32 11.30
CA TRP A 75 0.47 2.92 10.95
C TRP A 75 0.30 1.99 12.16
N ALA A 76 0.91 2.32 13.30
CA ALA A 76 0.82 1.55 14.52
C ALA A 76 -0.59 1.59 15.14
N ASN A 77 -1.36 2.63 14.87
CA ASN A 77 -2.74 2.81 15.33
C ASN A 77 -3.78 2.57 14.21
N MET A 78 -3.39 1.83 13.17
CA MET A 78 -4.29 1.38 12.10
C MET A 78 -4.48 -0.14 12.15
N PRO A 79 -5.34 -0.65 13.05
CA PRO A 79 -5.55 -2.08 13.20
C PRO A 79 -6.27 -2.67 11.99
N ASN A 80 -6.20 -4.00 11.87
CA ASN A 80 -6.84 -4.74 10.78
C ASN A 80 -8.37 -4.61 10.78
N SER A 81 -9.01 -4.32 11.91
CA SER A 81 -10.44 -4.07 12.02
C SER A 81 -10.70 -3.03 13.11
N LEU A 82 -11.81 -2.29 13.00
CA LEU A 82 -12.26 -1.36 14.04
C LEU A 82 -13.26 -1.98 15.04
N ASP A 83 -13.53 -3.28 14.93
CA ASP A 83 -14.26 -4.02 15.97
C ASP A 83 -13.44 -4.08 17.25
N GLY A 84 -14.05 -3.68 18.38
CA GLY A 84 -13.36 -3.54 19.66
C GLY A 84 -12.27 -2.45 19.75
N ALA A 85 -11.99 -1.71 18.67
CA ALA A 85 -10.92 -0.72 18.63
C ALA A 85 -11.17 0.49 19.55
N SER A 86 -10.07 1.08 20.05
CA SER A 86 -10.07 2.29 20.85
C SER A 86 -10.54 3.51 20.04
N ASN A 87 -10.92 4.59 20.74
CA ASN A 87 -11.24 5.84 20.06
C ASN A 87 -10.04 6.37 19.27
N ARG A 88 -8.82 6.25 19.79
CA ARG A 88 -7.61 6.68 19.07
C ARG A 88 -7.48 5.95 17.73
N GLU A 89 -7.56 4.62 17.72
CA GLU A 89 -7.44 3.83 16.48
C GLU A 89 -8.54 4.16 15.47
N LYS A 90 -9.78 4.35 15.96
CA LYS A 90 -10.89 4.75 15.10
C LYS A 90 -10.69 6.14 14.49
N ASP A 91 -10.16 7.12 15.25
CA ASP A 91 -9.80 8.43 14.70
C ASP A 91 -8.67 8.30 13.70
N THR A 92 -7.62 7.55 14.03
CA THR A 92 -6.47 7.36 13.16
C THR A 92 -6.87 6.78 11.80
N VAL A 93 -7.66 5.70 11.78
CA VAL A 93 -8.13 5.09 10.52
C VAL A 93 -9.05 6.05 9.77
N ALA A 94 -10.03 6.67 10.44
CA ALA A 94 -10.97 7.56 9.76
C ALA A 94 -10.29 8.80 9.17
N THR A 95 -9.36 9.43 9.91
CA THR A 95 -8.57 10.55 9.43
C THR A 95 -7.67 10.13 8.26
N PHE A 96 -7.08 8.94 8.31
CA PHE A 96 -6.32 8.42 7.17
C PHE A 96 -7.20 8.24 5.93
N LEU A 97 -8.39 7.65 6.06
CA LEU A 97 -9.35 7.51 4.97
C LEU A 97 -9.77 8.87 4.39
N TYR A 98 -9.98 9.87 5.24
CA TYR A 98 -10.24 11.24 4.79
C TYR A 98 -9.10 11.80 3.93
N TRP A 99 -7.83 11.67 4.38
CA TRP A 99 -6.68 12.15 3.61
C TRP A 99 -6.49 11.41 2.28
N VAL A 100 -6.78 10.11 2.24
CA VAL A 100 -6.76 9.35 0.99
C VAL A 100 -7.87 9.83 0.04
N GLY A 101 -9.07 10.09 0.55
CA GLY A 101 -10.17 10.67 -0.24
C GLY A 101 -9.84 12.06 -0.78
N VAL A 102 -9.23 12.92 0.04
CA VAL A 102 -8.71 14.23 -0.34
C VAL A 102 -7.66 14.12 -1.45
N ALA A 103 -6.70 13.19 -1.33
CA ALA A 103 -5.67 12.96 -2.34
C ALA A 103 -6.24 12.44 -3.68
N LEU A 104 -7.32 11.67 -3.61
CA LEU A 104 -8.09 11.19 -4.77
C LEU A 104 -9.02 12.26 -5.36
N ASN A 105 -9.21 13.37 -4.64
CA ASN A 105 -10.17 14.42 -4.95
C ASN A 105 -11.60 13.88 -5.14
N VAL A 106 -12.04 13.03 -4.19
CA VAL A 106 -13.39 12.45 -4.21
C VAL A 106 -14.46 13.47 -3.84
N GLN A 107 -15.66 13.29 -4.38
CA GLN A 107 -16.83 14.06 -4.02
C GLN A 107 -17.53 13.38 -2.84
N PHE A 108 -17.22 13.82 -1.61
CA PHE A 108 -17.85 13.28 -0.40
C PHE A 108 -19.37 13.45 -0.46
N ASP A 109 -20.12 12.37 -0.23
CA ASP A 109 -21.58 12.41 -0.21
C ASP A 109 -22.19 11.33 0.70
N LEU A 110 -23.52 11.25 0.73
CA LEU A 110 -24.26 10.22 1.47
C LEU A 110 -24.61 8.99 0.60
N GLY A 111 -24.14 8.95 -0.64
CA GLY A 111 -24.37 7.86 -1.59
C GLY A 111 -23.37 6.72 -1.41
N ASP A 112 -23.60 5.61 -2.11
CA ASP A 112 -22.87 4.34 -1.93
C ASP A 112 -21.41 4.33 -2.42
N GLY A 113 -20.86 5.50 -2.71
CA GLY A 113 -19.42 5.68 -2.77
C GLY A 113 -19.06 6.93 -3.53
N SER A 114 -18.35 7.85 -2.87
CA SER A 114 -17.64 8.97 -3.48
C SER A 114 -16.58 8.44 -4.45
N PRO A 115 -16.90 8.20 -5.74
CA PRO A 115 -16.08 7.38 -6.60
C PRO A 115 -14.99 8.25 -7.20
N ALA A 116 -13.76 7.75 -7.22
CA ALA A 116 -12.69 8.35 -8.00
C ALA A 116 -12.53 7.61 -9.32
N SER A 117 -12.32 8.35 -10.41
CA SER A 117 -11.97 7.79 -11.71
C SER A 117 -10.62 7.07 -11.65
N GLY A 118 -10.39 6.15 -12.59
CA GLY A 118 -9.09 5.47 -12.69
C GLY A 118 -7.91 6.43 -12.86
N LYS A 119 -8.13 7.61 -13.46
CA LYS A 119 -7.09 8.63 -13.61
C LYS A 119 -6.78 9.36 -12.30
N GLN A 120 -7.80 9.67 -11.50
CA GLN A 120 -7.60 10.23 -10.16
C GLN A 120 -6.81 9.26 -9.28
N LEU A 121 -7.16 7.98 -9.33
CA LEU A 121 -6.46 6.93 -8.60
C LEU A 121 -4.99 6.81 -9.03
N GLU A 122 -4.72 6.74 -10.34
CA GLU A 122 -3.35 6.69 -10.86
C GLU A 122 -2.53 7.91 -10.40
N ASN A 123 -3.13 9.11 -10.47
CA ASN A 123 -2.47 10.34 -10.07
C ASN A 123 -2.19 10.39 -8.56
N ALA A 124 -3.13 9.94 -7.72
CA ALA A 124 -2.96 9.91 -6.27
C ALA A 124 -1.83 8.94 -5.87
N VAL A 125 -1.88 7.70 -6.39
CA VAL A 125 -0.85 6.67 -6.14
C VAL A 125 0.55 7.20 -6.48
N ARG A 126 0.73 7.77 -7.68
CA ARG A 126 2.04 8.26 -8.14
C ARG A 126 2.49 9.54 -7.45
N TYR A 127 1.62 10.54 -7.41
CA TYR A 127 2.04 11.90 -7.12
C TYR A 127 1.71 12.32 -5.69
N ALA A 128 0.64 11.80 -5.08
CA ALA A 128 0.32 12.11 -3.69
C ALA A 128 1.06 11.18 -2.72
N PHE A 129 1.19 9.90 -3.06
CA PHE A 129 1.78 8.88 -2.18
C PHE A 129 3.14 8.34 -2.65
N GLY A 130 3.59 8.68 -3.86
CA GLY A 130 4.95 8.42 -4.33
C GLY A 130 5.24 6.99 -4.82
N TYR A 131 4.21 6.18 -5.13
CA TYR A 131 4.35 4.82 -5.64
C TYR A 131 4.66 4.84 -7.14
N ASN A 132 5.66 4.05 -7.58
CA ASN A 132 6.15 4.04 -8.96
C ASN A 132 6.31 5.45 -9.58
N ASN A 133 6.75 6.43 -8.78
CA ASN A 133 6.92 7.82 -9.20
C ASN A 133 8.19 8.01 -10.04
N ILE A 134 9.26 7.25 -9.76
CA ILE A 134 10.51 7.23 -10.55
C ILE A 134 10.39 6.14 -11.63
N SER A 135 9.96 4.93 -11.25
CA SER A 135 9.76 3.79 -12.12
C SER A 135 8.42 3.82 -12.86
N ARG A 136 8.05 4.97 -13.45
CA ARG A 136 6.68 5.22 -13.96
C ARG A 136 6.19 4.18 -14.96
N ARG A 137 7.10 3.58 -15.73
CA ARG A 137 6.80 2.58 -16.76
C ARG A 137 6.52 1.18 -16.20
N LYS A 138 6.82 0.92 -14.92
CA LYS A 138 6.53 -0.38 -14.28
C LYS A 138 5.05 -0.51 -13.92
N MET A 139 4.44 0.58 -13.44
CA MET A 139 3.00 0.60 -13.20
C MET A 139 2.24 1.01 -14.45
N TYR A 140 1.22 0.26 -14.83
CA TYR A 140 0.26 0.66 -15.86
C TYR A 140 -1.15 0.16 -15.55
N VAL A 141 -2.14 0.79 -16.17
CA VAL A 141 -3.55 0.42 -16.06
C VAL A 141 -3.89 -0.52 -17.21
N ALA A 142 -4.35 -1.72 -16.91
CA ALA A 142 -4.85 -2.68 -17.89
C ALA A 142 -6.38 -2.67 -17.88
N LEU A 143 -6.98 -2.52 -19.07
CA LEU A 143 -8.42 -2.70 -19.29
C LEU A 143 -8.64 -4.09 -19.88
N ARG A 144 -9.59 -4.87 -19.35
CA ARG A 144 -9.89 -6.20 -19.89
C ARG A 144 -10.52 -6.12 -21.28
N ALA A 145 -11.42 -5.17 -21.46
CA ALA A 145 -12.10 -4.89 -22.72
C ALA A 145 -12.31 -3.38 -22.89
N THR A 146 -12.45 -2.95 -24.14
CA THR A 146 -12.89 -1.59 -24.48
C THR A 146 -14.39 -1.40 -24.20
N GLY A 147 -14.85 -0.15 -24.16
CA GLY A 147 -16.27 0.17 -23.89
C GLY A 147 -17.26 -0.36 -24.94
N ASP A 148 -16.80 -0.72 -26.14
CA ASP A 148 -17.59 -1.39 -27.18
C ASP A 148 -17.51 -2.93 -27.12
N GLY A 149 -16.86 -3.48 -26.09
CA GLY A 149 -16.81 -4.92 -25.80
C GLY A 149 -15.69 -5.69 -26.48
N PHE A 150 -14.75 -5.03 -27.17
CA PHE A 150 -13.57 -5.71 -27.72
C PHE A 150 -12.63 -6.13 -26.58
N LYS A 151 -12.44 -7.45 -26.43
CA LYS A 151 -11.51 -8.03 -25.44
C LYS A 151 -10.06 -7.67 -25.82
N LEU A 152 -9.39 -6.92 -24.95
CA LEU A 152 -7.97 -6.58 -25.08
C LEU A 152 -7.06 -7.72 -24.62
N TYR A 153 -7.57 -8.55 -23.71
CA TYR A 153 -6.91 -9.73 -23.18
C TYR A 153 -7.87 -10.92 -23.23
N SER A 154 -7.35 -12.10 -23.58
CA SER A 154 -8.06 -13.35 -23.36
C SER A 154 -8.28 -13.61 -21.87
N ASP A 155 -9.19 -14.52 -21.54
CA ASP A 155 -9.45 -14.87 -20.14
C ASP A 155 -8.19 -15.47 -19.49
N ALA A 156 -7.42 -16.27 -20.22
CA ALA A 156 -6.15 -16.81 -19.74
C ALA A 156 -5.09 -15.73 -19.47
N GLU A 157 -4.92 -14.76 -20.38
CA GLU A 157 -3.97 -13.65 -20.19
C GLU A 157 -4.40 -12.77 -19.01
N TRP A 158 -5.68 -12.43 -18.91
CA TRP A 158 -6.20 -11.61 -17.81
C TRP A 158 -6.01 -12.28 -16.45
N TYR A 159 -6.30 -13.58 -16.36
CA TYR A 159 -6.06 -14.36 -15.16
C TYR A 159 -4.58 -14.39 -14.81
N GLN A 160 -3.71 -14.68 -15.79
CA GLN A 160 -2.27 -14.75 -15.54
C GLN A 160 -1.71 -13.41 -15.07
N MET A 161 -2.17 -12.28 -15.61
CA MET A 161 -1.76 -10.95 -15.14
C MET A 161 -2.10 -10.73 -13.66
N VAL A 162 -3.28 -11.17 -13.22
CA VAL A 162 -3.67 -11.08 -11.79
C VAL A 162 -2.78 -11.99 -10.94
N ILE A 163 -2.51 -13.22 -11.39
CA ILE A 163 -1.65 -14.15 -10.66
C ILE A 163 -0.21 -13.66 -10.59
N ASP A 164 0.34 -13.11 -11.66
CA ASP A 164 1.72 -12.59 -11.71
C ASP A 164 1.94 -11.45 -10.72
N GLU A 165 0.94 -10.58 -10.50
CA GLU A 165 0.98 -9.55 -9.45
C GLU A 165 1.01 -10.18 -8.06
N LEU A 166 0.13 -11.15 -7.81
CA LEU A 166 0.03 -11.84 -6.53
C LEU A 166 1.28 -12.68 -6.22
N ASP A 167 1.89 -13.32 -7.21
CA ASP A 167 3.15 -14.04 -7.02
C ASP A 167 4.32 -13.10 -6.69
N GLN A 168 4.22 -11.83 -7.08
CA GLN A 168 5.16 -10.77 -6.74
C GLN A 168 4.81 -10.02 -5.45
N GLY A 169 3.83 -10.51 -4.68
CA GLY A 169 3.43 -9.88 -3.41
C GLY A 169 2.68 -8.56 -3.58
N ARG A 170 2.10 -8.31 -4.77
CA ARG A 170 1.34 -7.10 -5.08
C ARG A 170 -0.16 -7.38 -5.12
N PRO A 171 -0.95 -6.95 -4.11
CA PRO A 171 -2.39 -6.99 -4.18
C PRO A 171 -2.88 -6.13 -5.35
N VAL A 172 -3.82 -6.66 -6.12
CA VAL A 172 -4.34 -6.04 -7.32
C VAL A 172 -5.50 -5.14 -6.96
N LEU A 173 -5.34 -3.84 -7.18
CA LEU A 173 -6.45 -2.89 -7.15
C LEU A 173 -7.30 -3.10 -8.41
N HIS A 174 -8.53 -3.58 -8.20
CA HIS A 174 -9.47 -3.93 -9.24
C HIS A 174 -10.65 -2.96 -9.20
N MET A 175 -10.99 -2.38 -10.34
CA MET A 175 -12.22 -1.60 -10.50
C MET A 175 -13.05 -2.23 -11.62
N ALA A 176 -14.36 -2.25 -11.43
CA ALA A 176 -15.29 -2.80 -12.42
C ALA A 176 -16.66 -2.16 -12.28
N ARG A 177 -17.48 -2.34 -13.31
CA ARG A 177 -18.90 -2.01 -13.29
C ARG A 177 -19.72 -3.27 -13.08
N ASN A 178 -20.90 -3.08 -12.49
CA ASN A 178 -21.95 -4.09 -12.48
C ASN A 178 -22.86 -3.94 -13.70
N GLN A 179 -23.78 -4.88 -13.86
CA GLN A 179 -24.76 -4.91 -14.95
C GLN A 179 -25.72 -3.71 -15.01
N ASN A 180 -25.77 -2.88 -13.97
CA ASN A 180 -26.56 -1.65 -13.93
C ASN A 180 -25.74 -0.41 -14.30
N GLY A 181 -24.43 -0.58 -14.51
CA GLY A 181 -23.50 0.51 -14.78
C GLY A 181 -22.95 1.19 -13.52
N ASP A 182 -23.24 0.70 -12.31
CA ASP A 182 -22.59 1.21 -11.10
C ASP A 182 -21.13 0.80 -11.09
N GLY A 183 -20.24 1.64 -10.56
CA GLY A 183 -18.82 1.33 -10.42
C GLY A 183 -18.47 0.88 -9.01
N HIS A 184 -17.52 -0.04 -8.88
CA HIS A 184 -16.94 -0.45 -7.60
C HIS A 184 -15.44 -0.64 -7.71
N ALA A 185 -14.73 -0.38 -6.62
CA ALA A 185 -13.30 -0.60 -6.47
C ALA A 185 -13.04 -1.49 -5.25
N PHE A 186 -12.23 -2.52 -5.43
CA PHE A 186 -11.92 -3.53 -4.42
C PHE A 186 -10.51 -4.10 -4.66
N LEU A 187 -10.06 -4.95 -3.74
CA LEU A 187 -8.74 -5.57 -3.82
C LEU A 187 -8.88 -7.06 -4.09
N ILE A 188 -8.05 -7.56 -5.00
CA ILE A 188 -7.75 -8.98 -5.12
C ILE A 188 -6.38 -9.20 -4.49
N ASP A 189 -6.29 -10.07 -3.50
CA ASP A 189 -5.10 -10.14 -2.64
C ASP A 189 -4.65 -11.57 -2.31
N GLY A 190 -5.08 -12.53 -3.11
CA GLY A 190 -4.62 -13.91 -3.03
C GLY A 190 -5.34 -14.79 -4.04
N TYR A 191 -4.90 -16.03 -4.14
CA TYR A 191 -5.56 -17.06 -4.92
C TYR A 191 -5.39 -18.43 -4.23
N ASN A 192 -6.16 -19.43 -4.62
CA ASN A 192 -6.06 -20.78 -4.07
C ASN A 192 -5.74 -21.83 -5.13
N ALA A 193 -5.45 -23.06 -4.68
CA ALA A 193 -5.14 -24.19 -5.57
C ALA A 193 -6.29 -24.58 -6.52
N GLY A 194 -7.52 -24.11 -6.27
CA GLY A 194 -8.67 -24.29 -7.14
C GLY A 194 -8.82 -23.21 -8.22
N GLY A 195 -7.91 -22.24 -8.28
CA GLY A 195 -7.93 -21.16 -9.26
C GLY A 195 -8.90 -20.01 -8.93
N LEU A 196 -9.45 -19.98 -7.70
CA LEU A 196 -10.27 -18.85 -7.25
C LEU A 196 -9.38 -17.75 -6.68
N VAL A 197 -9.76 -16.50 -6.90
CA VAL A 197 -9.10 -15.31 -6.36
C VAL A 197 -9.76 -14.88 -5.05
N HIS A 198 -8.96 -14.49 -4.05
CA HIS A 198 -9.48 -13.90 -2.83
C HIS A 198 -9.77 -12.41 -3.05
N VAL A 199 -10.97 -11.98 -2.69
CA VAL A 199 -11.46 -10.61 -2.86
C VAL A 199 -11.73 -9.98 -1.49
N ASN A 200 -11.18 -8.78 -1.30
CA ASN A 200 -11.55 -7.86 -0.23
C ASN A 200 -12.40 -6.72 -0.81
N TRP A 201 -13.71 -6.75 -0.50
CA TRP A 201 -14.69 -5.82 -1.07
C TRP A 201 -14.69 -4.43 -0.45
N GLY A 202 -13.95 -4.21 0.66
CA GLY A 202 -13.99 -2.95 1.41
C GLY A 202 -15.28 -2.73 2.20
N TRP A 203 -15.93 -3.82 2.65
CA TRP A 203 -17.18 -3.80 3.40
C TRP A 203 -17.03 -4.35 4.82
N ALA A 204 -15.98 -3.92 5.52
CA ALA A 204 -15.69 -4.36 6.88
C ALA A 204 -15.61 -5.89 7.04
N GLY A 205 -15.02 -6.57 6.04
CA GLY A 205 -14.91 -8.03 5.98
C GLY A 205 -16.15 -8.75 5.45
N HIS A 206 -17.29 -8.06 5.33
CA HIS A 206 -18.50 -8.66 4.76
C HIS A 206 -18.25 -9.10 3.31
N ALA A 207 -18.71 -10.31 2.99
CA ALA A 207 -18.54 -10.97 1.70
C ALA A 207 -17.08 -11.20 1.26
N ASN A 208 -16.05 -10.90 2.04
CA ASN A 208 -14.68 -11.25 1.66
C ASN A 208 -14.55 -12.78 1.50
N GLY A 209 -13.70 -13.22 0.56
CA GLY A 209 -13.49 -14.64 0.32
C GLY A 209 -13.04 -14.96 -1.11
N TYR A 210 -13.06 -16.24 -1.45
CA TYR A 210 -12.64 -16.74 -2.76
C TYR A 210 -13.77 -16.72 -3.79
N TYR A 211 -13.49 -16.16 -4.97
CA TYR A 211 -14.41 -15.97 -6.09
C TYR A 211 -13.78 -16.40 -7.41
N ASP A 212 -14.63 -16.72 -8.38
CA ASP A 212 -14.19 -16.84 -9.77
C ASP A 212 -13.89 -15.43 -10.30
N LEU A 213 -12.68 -15.22 -10.84
CA LEU A 213 -12.25 -13.93 -11.40
C LEU A 213 -13.20 -13.44 -12.50
N PHE A 214 -13.92 -14.34 -13.17
CA PHE A 214 -14.86 -14.01 -14.24
C PHE A 214 -16.31 -13.99 -13.77
N HIS A 215 -16.56 -14.23 -12.48
CA HIS A 215 -17.87 -14.11 -11.83
C HIS A 215 -17.74 -13.53 -10.42
N LEU A 216 -17.34 -12.26 -10.34
CA LEU A 216 -17.08 -11.50 -9.13
C LEU A 216 -18.40 -11.00 -8.52
N GLN A 217 -19.17 -11.94 -7.96
CA GLN A 217 -20.46 -11.70 -7.32
C GLN A 217 -20.33 -11.86 -5.80
N PRO A 218 -20.38 -10.78 -5.00
CA PRO A 218 -20.31 -10.88 -3.55
C PRO A 218 -21.45 -11.74 -3.01
N ARG A 219 -21.16 -12.57 -1.99
CA ARG A 219 -22.17 -13.44 -1.36
C ARG A 219 -23.38 -12.61 -0.88
N GLY A 220 -24.57 -13.00 -1.35
CA GLY A 220 -25.82 -12.32 -0.99
C GLY A 220 -26.15 -11.09 -1.83
N SER A 221 -25.36 -10.78 -2.86
CA SER A 221 -25.63 -9.71 -3.83
C SER A 221 -26.10 -10.27 -5.17
N GLU A 222 -26.91 -9.51 -5.91
CA GLU A 222 -27.23 -9.79 -7.31
C GLU A 222 -26.23 -9.11 -8.28
N SER A 223 -25.38 -8.21 -7.80
CA SER A 223 -24.42 -7.46 -8.62
C SER A 223 -23.18 -8.30 -8.94
N VAL A 224 -22.80 -8.34 -10.22
CA VAL A 224 -21.58 -9.00 -10.70
C VAL A 224 -20.60 -7.95 -11.20
N TRP A 225 -19.44 -7.84 -10.58
CA TRP A 225 -18.47 -6.76 -10.84
C TRP A 225 -17.41 -7.16 -11.85
N ASN A 226 -17.79 -7.29 -13.12
CA ASN A 226 -16.89 -7.74 -14.20
C ASN A 226 -16.94 -6.90 -15.47
N GLU A 227 -17.90 -5.98 -15.60
CA GLU A 227 -18.01 -5.12 -16.78
C GLU A 227 -16.95 -4.03 -16.72
N GLU A 228 -16.39 -3.67 -17.88
CA GLU A 228 -15.34 -2.63 -17.98
C GLU A 228 -14.18 -2.81 -16.97
N ALA A 229 -13.84 -4.07 -16.65
CA ALA A 229 -12.86 -4.39 -15.62
C ALA A 229 -11.50 -3.76 -15.92
N MET A 230 -10.92 -3.13 -14.90
CA MET A 230 -9.62 -2.49 -14.95
C MET A 230 -8.77 -2.86 -13.72
N ILE A 231 -7.48 -3.08 -13.94
CA ILE A 231 -6.51 -3.40 -12.88
C ILE A 231 -5.25 -2.55 -12.99
N TYR A 232 -4.63 -2.32 -11.85
CA TYR A 232 -3.33 -1.65 -11.75
C TYR A 232 -2.24 -2.70 -11.63
N ILE A 233 -1.44 -2.85 -12.69
CA ILE A 233 -0.31 -3.79 -12.76
C ILE A 233 0.96 -3.06 -12.33
N GLY A 234 1.84 -3.75 -11.60
CA GLY A 234 3.13 -3.23 -11.16
C GLY A 234 3.03 -2.13 -10.11
N LEU A 235 1.90 -2.04 -9.40
CA LEU A 235 1.69 -1.05 -8.34
C LEU A 235 2.46 -1.48 -7.09
N GLU A 236 3.58 -0.81 -6.83
CA GLU A 236 4.48 -1.09 -5.72
C GLU A 236 5.19 0.18 -5.24
N PRO A 237 5.76 0.17 -4.02
CA PRO A 237 6.70 1.19 -3.60
C PRO A 237 7.85 1.37 -4.59
N GLU A 238 8.50 2.54 -4.56
CA GLU A 238 9.57 2.84 -5.50
C GLU A 238 10.75 1.86 -5.35
N ALA A 239 11.39 1.48 -6.46
CA ALA A 239 12.55 0.58 -6.41
C ALA A 239 13.65 1.15 -5.49
N GLY A 240 14.17 0.33 -4.58
CA GLY A 240 15.08 0.75 -3.50
C GLY A 240 14.39 1.03 -2.16
N PHE A 241 13.05 1.18 -2.16
CA PHE A 241 12.21 1.02 -0.98
C PHE A 241 11.58 -0.36 -1.02
N ALA A 242 12.26 -1.34 -0.43
CA ALA A 242 11.62 -2.61 -0.16
C ALA A 242 10.51 -2.38 0.87
N ALA A 243 9.27 -2.59 0.46
CA ALA A 243 8.18 -2.80 1.40
C ALA A 243 8.59 -3.97 2.30
N ALA A 244 8.66 -3.74 3.61
CA ALA A 244 8.76 -4.81 4.58
C ALA A 244 7.50 -5.68 4.46
N MET A 245 7.54 -6.69 3.57
CA MET A 245 6.44 -7.63 3.36
C MET A 245 6.97 -9.06 3.42
N ALA A 246 7.73 -9.35 4.48
CA ALA A 246 7.49 -10.62 5.13
C ALA A 246 6.19 -10.45 5.96
N PRO A 247 5.25 -11.42 5.94
CA PRO A 247 4.17 -11.45 6.92
C PRO A 247 4.76 -11.40 8.34
N PRO A 248 3.99 -11.01 9.38
CA PRO A 248 4.43 -11.28 10.75
C PRO A 248 4.64 -12.79 10.87
N VAL A 249 5.90 -13.21 10.91
CA VAL A 249 6.31 -14.60 11.04
C VAL A 249 5.92 -15.01 12.46
N GLU A 250 5.17 -16.10 12.56
CA GLU A 250 4.88 -16.70 13.86
C GLU A 250 6.19 -17.02 14.60
N PRO A 251 6.24 -16.92 15.94
CA PRO A 251 7.48 -17.12 16.67
C PRO A 251 7.99 -18.56 16.46
N GLY A 252 9.11 -18.75 15.75
CA GLY A 252 9.76 -20.06 15.73
C GLY A 252 10.78 -20.38 14.64
N ASP A 253 10.83 -19.64 13.51
CA ASP A 253 11.79 -19.95 12.45
C ASP A 253 12.49 -18.70 11.91
N SER A 254 13.82 -18.79 11.80
CA SER A 254 14.65 -17.72 11.27
C SER A 254 14.26 -17.42 9.82
N THR A 255 13.97 -16.16 9.50
CA THR A 255 13.52 -15.77 8.16
C THR A 255 14.63 -15.02 7.44
N ALA A 256 15.01 -15.49 6.25
CA ALA A 256 16.01 -14.86 5.40
C ALA A 256 15.34 -14.02 4.31
N ILE A 257 15.70 -12.74 4.23
CA ILE A 257 15.26 -11.76 3.23
C ILE A 257 16.47 -11.35 2.40
N THR A 258 16.31 -11.25 1.08
CA THR A 258 17.37 -10.76 0.19
C THR A 258 16.89 -9.52 -0.54
N GLU A 259 17.58 -8.41 -0.33
CA GLU A 259 17.29 -7.14 -1.01
C GLU A 259 18.44 -6.75 -1.94
N ARG A 260 18.13 -6.01 -3.00
CA ARG A 260 19.14 -5.47 -3.92
C ARG A 260 18.88 -3.99 -4.15
N GLY A 261 19.94 -3.21 -4.25
CA GLY A 261 19.83 -1.78 -4.41
C GLY A 261 21.03 -1.15 -5.11
N THR A 262 20.82 0.09 -5.55
CA THR A 262 21.87 0.99 -6.02
C THR A 262 21.71 2.29 -5.27
N VAL A 263 22.78 2.83 -4.69
CA VAL A 263 22.76 4.07 -3.93
C VAL A 263 23.86 5.02 -4.41
N ALA A 264 23.53 6.30 -4.59
CA ALA A 264 24.49 7.33 -4.98
C ALA A 264 25.10 8.05 -3.77
N ALA A 265 26.20 8.78 -3.98
CA ALA A 265 26.91 9.52 -2.95
C ALA A 265 25.98 10.46 -2.16
N GLY A 266 25.93 10.28 -0.84
CA GLY A 266 25.09 11.05 0.08
C GLY A 266 23.62 10.61 0.15
N GLU A 267 23.18 9.67 -0.69
CA GLU A 267 21.82 9.13 -0.64
C GLU A 267 21.70 7.99 0.38
N TRP A 268 20.48 7.80 0.88
CA TRP A 268 20.15 6.76 1.83
C TRP A 268 19.02 5.88 1.30
N LEU A 269 19.21 4.58 1.40
CA LEU A 269 18.15 3.59 1.32
C LEU A 269 17.90 3.01 2.71
N TYR A 270 16.65 2.72 3.04
CA TYR A 270 16.30 2.17 4.35
C TYR A 270 15.47 0.91 4.18
N TYR A 271 15.75 -0.07 5.06
CA TYR A 271 15.06 -1.34 5.13
C TYR A 271 14.51 -1.56 6.55
N GLY A 272 13.41 -2.31 6.64
CA GLY A 272 12.67 -2.50 7.89
C GLY A 272 11.51 -1.50 8.05
N PRO A 273 10.82 -1.48 9.20
CA PRO A 273 11.19 -2.18 10.44
C PRO A 273 11.15 -3.71 10.33
N PHE A 274 12.09 -4.38 11.00
CA PHE A 274 12.10 -5.82 11.22
C PHE A 274 11.89 -6.11 12.70
N THR A 275 10.75 -6.70 13.05
CA THR A 275 10.48 -7.15 14.42
C THR A 275 11.03 -8.55 14.61
N THR A 276 11.88 -8.74 15.62
CA THR A 276 12.52 -10.01 15.94
C THR A 276 12.35 -10.36 17.42
N ALA A 277 12.30 -11.67 17.70
CA ALA A 277 12.31 -12.22 19.05
C ALA A 277 13.73 -12.56 19.56
N ALA A 278 14.71 -12.84 18.69
CA ALA A 278 16.04 -13.29 19.09
C ALA A 278 17.22 -12.60 18.38
N GLY A 279 16.95 -11.56 17.58
CA GLY A 279 17.98 -10.76 16.92
C GLY A 279 17.86 -10.63 15.40
N LEU A 280 18.80 -9.90 14.82
CA LEU A 280 18.88 -9.63 13.38
C LEU A 280 20.33 -9.78 12.93
N GLU A 281 20.57 -10.55 11.87
CA GLU A 281 21.84 -10.52 11.14
C GLU A 281 21.64 -9.83 9.80
N VAL A 282 22.59 -9.00 9.40
CA VAL A 282 22.57 -8.29 8.12
C VAL A 282 23.95 -8.39 7.49
N THR A 283 24.02 -8.95 6.29
CA THR A 283 25.23 -8.98 5.48
C THR A 283 24.98 -8.22 4.19
N MET A 284 25.82 -7.25 3.87
CA MET A 284 25.84 -6.55 2.60
C MET A 284 27.01 -7.05 1.77
N ALA A 285 26.80 -7.21 0.47
CA ALA A 285 27.86 -7.46 -0.50
C ALA A 285 27.60 -6.69 -1.79
N GLY A 286 28.64 -6.14 -2.41
CA GLY A 286 28.45 -5.25 -3.55
C GLY A 286 29.73 -4.69 -4.17
N ASP A 287 29.52 -3.76 -5.10
CA ASP A 287 30.55 -2.90 -5.68
C ASP A 287 30.41 -1.45 -5.16
N GLY A 288 31.42 -0.63 -5.44
CA GLY A 288 31.51 0.73 -4.93
C GLY A 288 31.64 0.78 -3.40
N ASP A 289 31.17 1.89 -2.85
CA ASP A 289 31.25 2.23 -1.43
C ASP A 289 29.85 2.55 -0.92
N ALA A 290 29.14 1.53 -0.46
CA ALA A 290 27.89 1.63 0.27
C ALA A 290 28.13 1.16 1.70
N ASP A 291 27.65 1.93 2.67
CA ASP A 291 27.83 1.66 4.09
C ASP A 291 26.52 1.26 4.75
N LEU A 292 26.58 0.20 5.54
CA LEU A 292 25.52 -0.40 6.32
C LEU A 292 25.42 0.25 7.69
N TYR A 293 24.19 0.55 8.08
CA TYR A 293 23.83 1.03 9.40
C TYR A 293 22.66 0.21 9.90
N VAL A 294 22.66 -0.19 11.17
CA VAL A 294 21.55 -0.88 11.80
C VAL A 294 21.22 -0.20 13.12
N ARG A 295 19.94 -0.07 13.43
CA ARG A 295 19.48 0.53 14.68
C ARG A 295 18.14 -0.03 15.15
N ARG A 296 17.98 -0.16 16.46
CA ARG A 296 16.76 -0.59 17.17
C ARG A 296 15.83 0.60 17.44
N GLU A 297 14.53 0.35 17.35
CA GLU A 297 13.39 1.25 17.58
C GLU A 297 13.26 2.47 16.64
N THR A 298 14.35 2.97 16.06
CA THR A 298 14.35 4.10 15.12
C THR A 298 15.27 3.86 13.94
N ARG A 299 15.10 4.65 12.86
CA ARG A 299 15.99 4.62 11.70
C ARG A 299 17.40 5.07 12.08
N PRO A 300 18.45 4.40 11.58
CA PRO A 300 19.82 4.87 11.76
C PRO A 300 20.06 6.19 11.03
N THR A 301 21.02 6.97 11.52
CA THR A 301 21.61 8.11 10.81
C THR A 301 23.13 7.97 10.80
N SER A 302 23.84 8.89 10.14
CA SER A 302 25.30 8.96 10.19
C SER A 302 25.87 9.20 11.60
N GLU A 303 25.04 9.71 12.52
CA GLU A 303 25.45 10.05 13.89
C GLU A 303 24.85 9.10 14.95
N ASP A 304 23.84 8.32 14.58
CA ASP A 304 23.03 7.59 15.55
C ASP A 304 22.62 6.21 15.00
N PHE A 305 23.36 5.19 15.43
CA PHE A 305 23.28 3.81 14.96
C PHE A 305 23.71 2.86 16.09
N ASP A 306 23.24 1.61 16.04
CA ASP A 306 23.68 0.56 16.97
C ASP A 306 24.83 -0.28 16.37
N CYS A 307 24.83 -0.44 15.04
CA CYS A 307 25.91 -1.09 14.31
C CYS A 307 26.18 -0.38 12.99
N ARG A 308 27.47 -0.19 12.68
CA ARG A 308 27.98 0.42 11.45
C ARG A 308 29.44 -0.01 11.23
N PRO A 309 29.73 -0.95 10.32
CA PRO A 309 31.09 -1.45 10.07
C PRO A 309 31.98 -0.36 9.45
N TYR A 310 31.45 0.38 8.48
CA TYR A 310 32.10 1.53 7.84
C TYR A 310 33.43 1.18 7.16
N GLU A 311 33.40 0.12 6.36
CA GLU A 311 34.49 -0.39 5.55
C GLU A 311 34.57 0.37 4.22
N GLU A 312 35.74 0.43 3.60
CA GLU A 312 35.92 1.12 2.30
C GLU A 312 35.25 0.39 1.10
N THR A 313 34.39 -0.60 1.36
CA THR A 313 33.71 -1.40 0.34
C THR A 313 32.30 -1.74 0.78
N SER A 314 31.40 -1.97 -0.19
CA SER A 314 30.03 -2.45 0.05
C SER A 314 29.88 -3.86 0.66
N ASN A 315 30.95 -4.45 1.22
CA ASN A 315 30.93 -5.78 1.84
C ASN A 315 30.99 -5.69 3.36
N GLU A 316 29.82 -5.61 3.99
CA GLU A 316 29.70 -5.27 5.41
C GLU A 316 28.78 -6.24 6.16
N HIS A 317 28.91 -6.27 7.49
CA HIS A 317 28.12 -7.17 8.33
C HIS A 317 27.74 -6.54 9.68
N CYS A 318 26.48 -6.72 10.09
CA CYS A 318 25.96 -6.32 11.39
C CYS A 318 25.14 -7.44 12.02
N GLY A 319 25.42 -7.73 13.30
CA GLY A 319 24.65 -8.68 14.11
C GLY A 319 24.07 -8.03 15.36
N MET A 320 22.79 -8.24 15.60
CA MET A 320 22.03 -7.73 16.75
C MET A 320 21.41 -8.90 17.51
N ASP A 321 21.72 -9.10 18.79
CA ASP A 321 21.30 -10.29 19.56
C ASP A 321 20.08 -10.08 20.48
N ALA A 322 19.36 -8.98 20.34
CA ALA A 322 18.23 -8.65 21.21
C ALA A 322 16.90 -8.63 20.45
N ALA A 323 15.81 -9.02 21.13
CA ALA A 323 14.46 -8.80 20.64
C ALA A 323 14.19 -7.29 20.44
N GLY A 324 13.37 -6.95 19.46
CA GLY A 324 12.98 -5.56 19.20
C GLY A 324 12.69 -5.30 17.74
N THR A 325 12.49 -4.03 17.43
CA THR A 325 12.23 -3.57 16.07
C THR A 325 13.51 -2.95 15.51
N TYR A 326 14.08 -3.47 14.43
CA TYR A 326 15.30 -2.94 13.83
C TYR A 326 15.06 -2.29 12.47
N TYR A 327 15.81 -1.24 12.21
CA TYR A 327 15.87 -0.51 10.96
C TYR A 327 17.28 -0.59 10.42
N ILE A 328 17.40 -0.81 9.13
CA ILE A 328 18.67 -0.87 8.41
C ILE A 328 18.72 0.35 7.50
N GLY A 329 19.87 1.02 7.42
CA GLY A 329 20.16 2.06 6.46
C GLY A 329 21.36 1.64 5.60
N VAL A 330 21.34 2.01 4.32
CA VAL A 330 22.48 1.90 3.42
C VAL A 330 22.76 3.29 2.85
N ASN A 331 23.95 3.81 3.09
CA ASN A 331 24.37 5.13 2.63
C ASN A 331 25.47 5.02 1.57
N GLY A 332 25.30 5.71 0.44
CA GLY A 332 26.32 5.72 -0.62
C GLY A 332 27.40 6.76 -0.38
N TYR A 333 28.65 6.42 -0.67
CA TYR A 333 29.81 7.31 -0.62
C TYR A 333 30.48 7.49 -1.98
N GLU A 334 30.28 6.54 -2.89
CA GLU A 334 30.68 6.67 -4.30
C GLU A 334 29.56 7.19 -5.20
N THR A 335 29.92 7.59 -6.42
CA THR A 335 28.97 8.11 -7.43
C THR A 335 27.79 7.15 -7.64
N SER A 336 28.04 5.84 -7.55
CA SER A 336 27.04 4.78 -7.61
C SER A 336 27.61 3.50 -7.02
N SER A 337 26.94 2.92 -6.04
CA SER A 337 27.31 1.65 -5.40
C SER A 337 26.15 0.66 -5.52
N ASN A 338 26.37 -0.52 -6.07
CA ASN A 338 25.38 -1.59 -6.15
C ASN A 338 25.61 -2.60 -5.05
N PHE A 339 24.55 -3.03 -4.40
CA PHE A 339 24.66 -3.95 -3.27
C PHE A 339 23.52 -4.97 -3.24
N THR A 340 23.79 -6.08 -2.55
CA THR A 340 22.84 -7.10 -2.14
C THR A 340 22.89 -7.20 -0.62
N LEU A 341 21.74 -7.06 0.05
CA LEU A 341 21.60 -7.32 1.47
C LEU A 341 21.02 -8.71 1.69
N GLN A 342 21.60 -9.45 2.63
CA GLN A 342 21.04 -10.67 3.20
C GLN A 342 20.69 -10.38 4.65
N ILE A 343 19.41 -10.44 4.97
CA ILE A 343 18.87 -10.10 6.29
C ILE A 343 18.30 -11.38 6.88
N VAL A 344 18.82 -11.83 8.02
CA VAL A 344 18.32 -13.01 8.74
C VAL A 344 17.71 -12.55 10.06
N ILE A 345 16.38 -12.60 10.12
CA ILE A 345 15.62 -12.35 11.34
C ILE A 345 15.69 -13.63 12.18
N ARG A 346 16.19 -13.53 13.41
CA ARG A 346 16.37 -14.65 14.34
C ARG A 346 15.23 -14.75 15.36
#